data_AF-A0A3A5LZ94-F1
#
_entry.id   AF-A0A3A5LZ94-F1
#
_cell.length_a   1.000
_cell.length_b   1.000
_cell.length_c   1.000
_cell.angle_alpha   90.00
_cell.angle_beta   90.00
_cell.angle_gamma   90.00
#
_symmetry.space_group_name_H-M   'P 1'
#
loop_
_entity.id
_entity.type
_entity.pdbx_description
1 polymer ?
#
loop_
_entity_poly.entity_id
_entity_poly.type
_entity_poly.pdbx_seq_one_letter_code
_entity_poly.pdbx_strand_id
1 'polypeptide(L)'
;MRTLCAHVGASFTETSIDEDVMAIDGTVDFARMPVRVQIKCTSQFSVAGNRLTLPLELSWVEKWTISDTPVIVVVVKVPSDIPGWLDYDVAFTRPNTVAFGRRFDAATDVTSMVFTSSDRLTGESIHDWRDLAYDIADGVVT
;
A
#
# COMPACT_ATOMS: atom_id res chain seq x y z
N MET A 1 -1.59 -4.06 -8.32
CA MET A 1 -2.52 -4.39 -7.21
C MET A 1 -3.53 -5.47 -7.59
N ARG A 2 -4.39 -5.28 -8.59
CA ARG A 2 -5.38 -6.29 -9.06
C ARG A 2 -4.86 -7.73 -9.16
N THR A 3 -3.73 -7.93 -9.84
CA THR A 3 -3.11 -9.26 -10.00
C THR A 3 -2.72 -9.90 -8.67
N LEU A 4 -2.21 -9.10 -7.72
CA LEU A 4 -1.80 -9.58 -6.40
C LEU A 4 -3.02 -10.05 -5.59
N CYS A 5 -4.09 -9.26 -5.58
CA CYS A 5 -5.35 -9.62 -4.92
C CYS A 5 -6.00 -10.85 -5.57
N ALA A 6 -5.98 -10.94 -6.90
CA ALA A 6 -6.54 -12.08 -7.63
C ALA A 6 -5.81 -13.40 -7.29
N HIS A 7 -4.49 -13.38 -7.11
CA HIS A 7 -3.72 -14.57 -6.71
C HIS A 7 -4.13 -15.14 -5.36
N VAL A 8 -4.71 -14.33 -4.48
CA VAL A 8 -5.16 -14.75 -3.15
C VAL A 8 -6.68 -14.79 -3.01
N GLY A 9 -7.41 -14.60 -4.11
CA GLY A 9 -8.88 -14.63 -4.12
C GLY A 9 -9.56 -13.40 -3.50
N ALA A 10 -8.88 -12.26 -3.43
CA ALA A 10 -9.46 -10.99 -2.98
C ALA A 10 -9.82 -10.08 -4.17
N SER A 11 -10.92 -9.34 -4.06
CA SER A 11 -11.27 -8.30 -5.05
C SER A 11 -10.55 -7.00 -4.72
N PHE A 12 -10.16 -6.26 -5.77
CA PHE A 12 -9.64 -4.91 -5.65
C PHE A 12 -10.47 -3.95 -6.50
N THR A 13 -11.07 -2.97 -5.85
CA THR A 13 -11.87 -1.92 -6.46
C THR A 13 -11.04 -0.63 -6.47
N GLU A 14 -10.70 -0.14 -7.66
CA GLU A 14 -9.89 1.08 -7.83
C GLU A 14 -10.80 2.31 -7.73
N THR A 15 -10.35 3.32 -7.00
CA THR A 15 -10.99 4.64 -6.98
C THR A 15 -10.69 5.33 -8.31
N SER A 16 -11.69 5.94 -8.96
CA SER A 16 -11.43 6.69 -10.18
C SER A 16 -10.45 7.82 -9.93
N ILE A 17 -9.64 8.13 -10.94
CA ILE A 17 -8.83 9.35 -10.96
C ILE A 17 -9.80 10.54 -10.77
N ASP A 18 -9.42 11.46 -9.89
CA ASP A 18 -10.20 12.64 -9.45
C ASP A 18 -11.37 12.37 -8.48
N GLU A 19 -11.61 11.11 -8.08
CA GLU A 19 -12.57 10.75 -7.03
C GLU A 19 -11.89 10.38 -5.70
N ASP A 20 -10.56 10.47 -5.62
CA ASP A 20 -9.71 10.17 -4.46
C ASP A 20 -9.75 11.27 -3.39
N VAL A 21 -10.95 11.79 -3.09
CA VAL A 21 -11.19 12.82 -2.07
C VAL A 21 -10.64 12.37 -0.71
N MET A 22 -10.66 11.07 -0.42
CA MET A 22 -10.15 10.49 0.82
C MET A 22 -8.64 10.18 0.80
N ALA A 23 -7.93 10.51 -0.28
CA ALA A 23 -6.56 10.06 -0.54
C ALA A 23 -6.47 8.54 -0.39
N ILE A 24 -7.31 7.82 -1.15
CA ILE A 24 -7.39 6.36 -1.23
C ILE A 24 -7.53 5.97 -2.71
N ASP A 25 -6.58 5.20 -3.22
CA ASP A 25 -6.55 4.77 -4.62
C ASP A 25 -7.37 3.49 -4.87
N GLY A 26 -7.77 2.80 -3.82
CA GLY A 26 -8.71 1.70 -3.94
C GLY A 26 -8.97 0.95 -2.64
N THR A 27 -9.76 -0.10 -2.76
CA THR A 27 -10.22 -0.93 -1.65
C THR A 27 -9.99 -2.39 -1.99
N VAL A 28 -9.47 -3.15 -1.02
CA VAL A 28 -9.44 -4.61 -1.08
C VAL A 28 -10.61 -5.12 -0.25
N ASP A 29 -11.55 -5.82 -0.89
CA ASP A 29 -12.71 -6.35 -0.18
C ASP A 29 -12.42 -7.76 0.35
N PHE A 30 -12.67 -7.93 1.65
CA PHE A 30 -12.72 -9.23 2.31
C PHE A 30 -14.13 -9.50 2.81
N ALA A 31 -14.43 -10.76 3.16
CA ALA A 31 -15.80 -11.18 3.47
C ALA A 31 -16.42 -10.45 4.67
N ARG A 32 -15.60 -9.89 5.58
CA ARG A 32 -16.07 -9.25 6.81
C ARG A 32 -15.87 -7.75 6.85
N MET A 33 -14.68 -7.29 6.48
CA MET A 33 -14.32 -5.88 6.51
C MET A 33 -13.36 -5.57 5.37
N PRO A 34 -13.60 -4.51 4.59
CA PRO A 34 -12.68 -4.09 3.56
C PRO A 34 -11.46 -3.36 4.15
N VAL A 35 -10.40 -3.31 3.37
CA VAL A 35 -9.19 -2.55 3.67
C VAL A 35 -9.02 -1.46 2.62
N ARG A 36 -8.80 -0.22 3.05
CA ARG A 36 -8.52 0.91 2.15
C ARG A 36 -7.04 0.95 1.82
N VAL A 37 -6.70 1.27 0.58
CA VAL A 37 -5.32 1.27 0.08
C VAL A 37 -4.97 2.60 -0.58
N GLN A 38 -3.93 3.27 -0.09
CA GLN A 38 -3.27 4.35 -0.84
C GLN A 38 -1.99 3.81 -1.45
N ILE A 39 -1.76 4.08 -2.73
CA ILE A 39 -0.55 3.75 -3.46
C ILE A 39 0.22 5.04 -3.75
N LYS A 40 1.52 5.06 -3.46
CA LYS A 40 2.41 6.15 -3.85
C LYS A 40 3.57 5.57 -4.65
N CYS A 41 3.90 6.20 -5.77
CA CYS A 41 5.02 5.81 -6.60
C CYS A 41 6.18 6.79 -6.37
N THR A 42 7.41 6.30 -6.21
CA THR A 42 8.58 7.17 -6.02
C THR A 42 9.84 6.59 -6.67
N SER A 43 10.59 7.47 -7.32
CA SER A 43 11.96 7.25 -7.78
C SER A 43 13.01 7.84 -6.83
N GLN A 44 12.59 8.68 -5.89
CA GLN A 44 13.46 9.47 -5.03
C GLN A 44 13.92 8.68 -3.80
N PHE A 45 14.63 7.56 -3.99
CA PHE A 45 15.26 6.85 -2.86
C PHE A 45 16.59 6.17 -3.24
N SER A 46 17.67 6.60 -2.57
CA SER A 46 18.86 5.76 -2.37
C SER A 46 18.57 4.77 -1.23
N VAL A 47 18.96 3.51 -1.40
CA VAL A 47 18.91 2.50 -0.32
C VAL A 47 20.09 2.73 0.63
N ALA A 48 20.22 3.93 1.18
CA ALA A 48 21.16 4.16 2.27
C ALA A 48 20.51 3.62 3.56
N GLY A 49 20.67 2.32 3.82
CA GLY A 49 20.33 1.70 5.12
C GLY A 49 18.96 1.03 5.24
N ASN A 50 18.43 0.40 4.19
CA ASN A 50 17.23 -0.48 4.25
C ASN A 50 15.91 0.18 4.72
N ARG A 51 15.79 1.51 4.63
CA ARG A 51 14.59 2.25 5.03
C ARG A 51 14.10 3.14 3.90
N LEU A 52 12.77 3.24 3.76
CA LEU A 52 12.08 4.16 2.88
C LEU A 52 11.19 5.05 3.75
N THR A 53 11.19 6.37 3.51
CA THR A 53 10.40 7.32 4.32
C THR A 53 9.43 8.08 3.43
N LEU A 54 8.15 7.82 3.54
CA LEU A 54 7.13 8.61 2.86
C LEU A 54 6.78 9.84 3.70
N PRO A 55 7.07 11.07 3.28
CA PRO A 55 6.52 12.25 3.94
C PRO A 55 5.00 12.26 3.79
N LEU A 56 4.29 12.65 4.85
CA LEU A 56 2.83 12.74 4.87
C LEU A 56 2.38 14.19 4.80
N GLU A 57 1.36 14.44 3.99
CA GLU A 57 0.61 15.69 4.08
C GLU A 57 -0.36 15.64 5.26
N LEU A 58 -0.51 16.75 5.98
CA LEU A 58 -1.45 16.86 7.09
C LEU A 58 -2.87 16.45 6.66
N SER A 59 -3.28 16.83 5.45
CA SER A 59 -4.60 16.49 4.91
C SER A 59 -4.82 14.99 4.75
N TRP A 60 -3.77 14.20 4.51
CA TRP A 60 -3.86 12.75 4.41
C TRP A 60 -4.02 12.12 5.79
N VAL A 61 -3.20 12.56 6.74
CA VAL A 61 -3.24 12.10 8.14
C VAL A 61 -4.63 12.34 8.72
N GLU A 62 -5.20 13.53 8.53
CA GLU A 62 -6.55 13.87 8.98
C GLU A 62 -7.61 12.92 8.41
N LYS A 63 -7.57 12.66 7.08
CA LYS A 63 -8.52 11.77 6.40
C LYS A 63 -8.39 10.32 6.83
N TRP A 64 -7.17 9.82 7.01
CA TRP A 64 -6.92 8.44 7.36
C TRP A 64 -7.18 8.15 8.84
N THR A 65 -6.98 9.15 9.72
CA THR A 65 -7.24 9.01 11.16
C THR A 65 -8.73 8.82 11.46
N ILE A 66 -9.62 9.45 10.68
CA ILE A 66 -11.07 9.30 10.85
C ILE A 66 -11.65 8.10 10.08
N SER A 67 -10.80 7.24 9.49
CA SER A 67 -11.24 6.09 8.72
C SER A 67 -11.68 4.95 9.63
N ASP A 68 -12.94 4.53 9.54
CA ASP A 68 -13.47 3.35 10.26
C ASP A 68 -12.95 2.00 9.74
N THR A 69 -12.16 2.04 8.66
CA THR A 69 -11.53 0.86 8.06
C THR A 69 -10.02 1.07 8.01
N PRO A 70 -9.22 0.02 8.21
CA PRO A 70 -7.77 0.14 8.19
C PRO A 70 -7.30 0.69 6.84
N VAL A 71 -6.39 1.66 6.91
CA VAL A 71 -5.72 2.24 5.75
C VAL A 71 -4.35 1.60 5.63
N ILE A 72 -4.10 0.94 4.52
CA ILE A 72 -2.78 0.43 4.15
C ILE A 72 -2.17 1.39 3.15
N VAL A 73 -0.95 1.85 3.46
CA VAL A 73 -0.19 2.68 2.54
C VAL A 73 0.84 1.80 1.85
N VAL A 74 0.79 1.77 0.53
CA VAL A 74 1.69 1.04 -0.35
C VAL A 74 2.60 2.03 -1.05
N VAL A 75 3.91 1.86 -0.92
CA VAL A 75 4.90 2.61 -1.68
C VAL A 75 5.55 1.71 -2.72
N VAL A 76 5.43 2.11 -3.98
CA VAL A 76 6.08 1.46 -5.12
C VAL A 76 7.35 2.24 -5.45
N LYS A 77 8.49 1.60 -5.24
CA LYS A 77 9.79 2.08 -5.69
C LYS A 77 9.98 1.73 -7.15
N VAL A 78 10.26 2.75 -7.96
CA VAL A 78 10.64 2.62 -9.37
C VAL A 78 12.06 3.13 -9.58
N PRO A 79 12.77 2.70 -10.65
CA PRO A 79 14.06 3.26 -11.02
C PRO A 79 13.95 4.76 -11.32
N SER A 80 15.04 5.51 -11.14
CA SER A 80 15.03 6.96 -11.41
C SER A 80 15.04 7.30 -12.89
N ASP A 81 15.52 6.38 -13.72
CA ASP A 81 15.48 6.46 -15.17
C ASP A 81 14.25 5.72 -15.71
N ILE A 82 13.40 6.43 -16.45
CA ILE A 82 12.18 5.87 -17.05
C ILE A 82 12.48 4.64 -17.93
N PRO A 83 13.55 4.61 -18.76
CA PRO A 83 13.89 3.42 -19.53
C PRO A 83 14.15 2.18 -18.68
N GLY A 84 14.68 2.34 -17.46
CA GLY A 84 14.96 1.24 -16.55
C GLY A 84 13.73 0.65 -15.86
N TRP A 85 12.54 1.25 -16.01
CA TRP A 85 11.32 0.79 -15.33
C TRP A 85 10.87 -0.60 -15.77
N LEU A 86 11.17 -0.97 -17.02
CA LEU A 86 10.74 -2.22 -17.62
C LEU A 86 11.95 -2.91 -18.24
N ASP A 87 12.15 -4.16 -17.88
CA ASP A 87 12.98 -5.08 -18.64
C ASP A 87 12.10 -5.86 -19.62
N TYR A 88 12.63 -6.08 -20.82
CA TYR A 88 11.98 -6.83 -21.87
C TYR A 88 12.69 -8.17 -22.05
N ASP A 89 11.97 -9.25 -21.84
CA ASP A 89 12.36 -10.60 -22.25
C ASP A 89 11.51 -11.00 -23.47
N VAL A 90 11.96 -11.99 -24.25
CA VAL A 90 11.22 -12.52 -25.40
C VAL A 90 9.84 -13.07 -25.03
N ALA A 91 9.64 -13.45 -23.76
CA ALA A 91 8.38 -14.05 -23.29
C ALA A 91 7.54 -13.13 -22.38
N PHE A 92 8.11 -12.09 -21.78
CA PHE A 92 7.38 -11.23 -20.83
C PHE A 92 8.06 -9.86 -20.64
N THR A 93 7.25 -8.89 -20.19
CA THR A 93 7.73 -7.60 -19.69
C THR A 93 7.83 -7.67 -18.17
N ARG A 94 9.00 -7.33 -17.61
CA ARG A 94 9.24 -7.34 -16.17
C ARG A 94 9.34 -5.91 -15.62
N PRO A 95 8.46 -5.51 -14.68
CA PRO A 95 8.62 -4.26 -13.96
C PRO A 95 9.82 -4.33 -12.99
N ASN A 96 10.76 -3.40 -13.09
CA ASN A 96 11.89 -3.26 -12.18
C ASN A 96 11.52 -2.48 -10.92
N THR A 97 10.44 -2.92 -10.28
CA THR A 97 9.81 -2.18 -9.19
C THR A 97 9.75 -3.04 -7.94
N VAL A 98 9.81 -2.42 -6.77
CA VAL A 98 9.59 -3.09 -5.50
C VAL A 98 8.54 -2.32 -4.73
N ALA A 99 7.52 -3.03 -4.22
CA ALA A 99 6.47 -2.44 -3.41
C ALA A 99 6.68 -2.78 -1.92
N PHE A 100 6.33 -1.83 -1.07
CA PHE A 100 6.26 -1.98 0.37
C PHE A 100 4.87 -1.58 0.83
N GLY A 101 4.27 -2.26 1.79
CA GLY A 101 2.93 -1.96 2.27
C GLY A 101 2.80 -2.22 3.76
N ARG A 102 2.27 -1.24 4.51
CA ARG A 102 1.92 -1.42 5.93
C ARG A 102 0.73 -0.56 6.33
N ARG A 103 0.12 -0.91 7.47
CA ARG A 103 -0.95 -0.14 8.10
C ARG A 103 -0.45 1.25 8.50
N PHE A 104 -1.27 2.26 8.21
CA PHE A 104 -1.15 3.60 8.78
C PHE A 104 -1.59 3.59 10.24
N ASP A 105 -0.76 4.17 11.10
CA ASP A 105 -1.02 4.29 12.54
C ASP A 105 -0.97 5.76 12.96
N ALA A 106 -2.12 6.35 13.29
CA ALA A 106 -2.24 7.75 13.68
C ALA A 106 -1.43 8.12 14.94
N ALA A 107 -1.06 7.15 15.78
CA ALA A 107 -0.23 7.40 16.96
C ALA A 107 1.25 7.61 16.62
N THR A 108 1.73 7.05 15.51
CA THR A 108 3.15 7.03 15.14
C THR A 108 3.44 7.76 13.81
N ASP A 109 2.49 7.76 12.88
CA ASP A 109 2.63 8.27 11.52
C ASP A 109 2.09 9.71 11.40
N VAL A 110 2.71 10.66 12.09
CA VAL A 110 2.22 12.06 12.14
C VAL A 110 2.72 12.90 10.97
N THR A 111 4.01 12.76 10.61
CA THR A 111 4.66 13.58 9.55
C THR A 111 5.30 12.73 8.46
N SER A 112 5.56 11.46 8.73
CA SER A 112 6.14 10.54 7.77
C SER A 112 5.87 9.09 8.17
N MET A 113 5.82 8.21 7.18
CA MET A 113 5.79 6.77 7.36
C MET A 113 7.14 6.17 6.99
N VAL A 114 7.75 5.40 7.89
CA VAL A 114 8.95 4.61 7.59
C VAL A 114 8.56 3.19 7.19
N PHE A 115 9.18 2.69 6.14
CA PHE A 115 9.05 1.34 5.61
C PHE A 115 10.42 0.66 5.60
N THR A 116 10.46 -0.64 5.85
CA THR A 116 11.68 -1.45 5.86
C THR A 116 11.51 -2.70 5.01
N SER A 117 12.53 -3.56 4.96
CA SER A 117 12.44 -4.84 4.25
C SER A 117 11.34 -5.76 4.77
N SER A 118 10.91 -5.64 6.04
CA SER A 118 9.78 -6.42 6.58
C SER A 118 8.46 -6.04 5.93
N ASP A 119 8.35 -4.81 5.41
CA ASP A 119 7.12 -4.30 4.81
C ASP A 119 7.04 -4.63 3.32
N ARG A 120 7.96 -5.43 2.79
CA ARG A 120 7.95 -5.80 1.36
C ARG A 120 6.62 -6.49 1.04
N LEU A 121 5.93 -5.94 0.04
CA LEU A 121 4.64 -6.44 -0.38
C LEU A 121 4.79 -7.78 -1.12
N THR A 122 4.15 -8.82 -0.61
CA THR A 122 4.06 -10.16 -1.21
C THR A 122 2.60 -10.60 -1.30
N GLY A 123 2.36 -11.82 -1.82
CA GLY A 123 1.01 -12.41 -1.76
C GLY A 123 0.54 -12.64 -0.31
N GLU A 124 1.46 -13.03 0.57
CA GLU A 124 1.17 -13.25 2.00
C GLU A 124 0.69 -11.98 2.69
N SER A 125 1.21 -10.81 2.30
CA SER A 125 0.78 -9.52 2.84
C SER A 125 -0.73 -9.30 2.73
N ILE A 126 -1.38 -9.81 1.68
CA ILE A 126 -2.83 -9.65 1.52
C ILE A 126 -3.60 -10.53 2.53
N HIS A 127 -3.06 -11.70 2.89
CA HIS A 127 -3.61 -12.52 3.97
C HIS A 127 -3.44 -11.84 5.32
N ASP A 128 -2.29 -11.22 5.59
CA ASP A 128 -2.07 -10.46 6.82
C ASP A 128 -3.06 -9.30 6.95
N TRP A 129 -3.38 -8.62 5.84
CA TRP A 129 -4.37 -7.53 5.84
C TRP A 129 -5.79 -8.03 6.07
N ARG A 130 -6.14 -9.21 5.55
CA ARG A 130 -7.42 -9.86 5.82
C ARG A 130 -7.54 -10.17 7.31
N ASP A 131 -6.51 -10.78 7.88
CA ASP A 131 -6.53 -11.23 9.27
C ASP A 131 -6.60 -10.02 10.20
N LEU A 132 -5.84 -8.95 9.91
CA LEU A 132 -5.98 -7.64 10.56
C LEU A 132 -7.42 -7.09 10.47
N ALA A 133 -8.02 -7.10 9.28
CA ALA A 133 -9.38 -6.59 9.09
C ALA A 133 -10.41 -7.41 9.89
N TYR A 134 -10.20 -8.71 10.05
CA TYR A 134 -11.07 -9.59 10.81
C TYR A 134 -10.89 -9.35 12.31
N ASP A 135 -9.65 -9.20 12.77
CA ASP A 135 -9.33 -8.87 14.16
C ASP A 135 -9.94 -7.52 14.58
N ILE A 136 -9.89 -6.51 13.70
CA ILE A 136 -10.56 -5.22 13.94
C ILE A 136 -12.08 -5.40 13.97
N ALA A 137 -12.65 -6.14 13.01
CA ALA A 137 -14.09 -6.41 12.98
C ALA A 137 -14.59 -7.20 14.21
N ASP A 138 -13.74 -8.03 14.81
CA ASP A 138 -14.00 -8.76 16.05
C ASP A 138 -13.70 -7.95 17.32
N GLY A 139 -13.11 -6.75 17.20
CA GLY A 139 -12.70 -5.94 18.34
C GLY A 139 -11.49 -6.50 19.10
N VAL A 140 -10.69 -7.38 18.48
CA VAL A 140 -9.44 -7.93 19.02
C VAL A 140 -8.33 -6.88 18.95
N VAL A 141 -8.32 -6.09 17.88
CA VAL A 141 -7.34 -5.03 17.62
C VAL A 141 -8.09 -3.72 17.35
N THR A 142 -7.49 -2.60 17.76
CA THR A 142 -7.98 -1.23 17.47
C THR A 142 -7.10 -0.57 16.43
#